data_AF-A0A921BG43-F1
#
_entry.id   AF-A0A921BG43-F1
#
_cell.length_a   1.000
_cell.length_b   1.000
_cell.length_c   1.000
_cell.angle_alpha   90.00
_cell.angle_beta   90.00
_cell.angle_gamma   90.00
#
_symmetry.space_group_name_H-M   'P 1'
#
loop_
_entity.id
_entity.type
_entity.pdbx_description
1 polymer ?
#
loop_
_entity_poly.entity_id
_entity_poly.type
_entity_poly.pdbx_seq_one_letter_code
_entity_poly.pdbx_strand_id
1 'polypeptide(L)'
;MHDDQPVPIKVNSGKLISGPYSIELNDSTMMRDHHYEGDYFARICKAQFDQLYKEGQESGRVMCIALHPFLIGQPHRIKYLDDILGYIMSHDGVWQTTADEIAEYYITHYYDAAIAHANNLNQVTNISSDILSI
;
A
#
# COMPACT_ATOMS: atom_id res chain seq x y z
N MET A 1 0.90 -4.97 11.91
CA MET A 1 1.96 -5.02 10.88
C MET A 1 1.35 -4.40 9.64
N HIS A 2 1.58 -3.11 9.44
CA HIS A 2 1.18 -2.39 8.23
C HIS A 2 2.45 -1.76 7.72
N ASP A 3 2.91 -2.27 6.59
CA ASP A 3 4.16 -1.93 5.93
C ASP A 3 3.80 -1.41 4.54
N ASP A 4 4.71 -0.69 3.89
CA ASP A 4 4.57 -0.22 2.51
C ASP A 4 4.91 -1.32 1.49
N GLN A 5 4.95 -2.58 1.96
CA GLN A 5 5.23 -3.79 1.20
C GLN A 5 4.27 -4.92 1.60
N PRO A 6 4.02 -5.89 0.70
CA PRO A 6 3.27 -7.08 1.06
C PRO A 6 3.98 -7.90 2.14
N VAL A 7 3.21 -8.51 3.03
CA VAL A 7 3.74 -9.37 4.10
C VAL A 7 3.02 -10.72 4.14
N PRO A 8 3.72 -11.84 4.39
CA PRO A 8 3.06 -13.14 4.50
C PRO A 8 2.17 -13.22 5.74
N ILE A 9 1.00 -13.83 5.61
CA ILE A 9 0.12 -14.18 6.72
C ILE A 9 0.20 -15.69 6.95
N LYS A 10 0.40 -16.10 8.20
CA LYS A 10 0.38 -17.51 8.59
C LYS A 10 -1.04 -18.05 8.48
N VAL A 11 -1.21 -19.08 7.66
CA VAL A 11 -2.48 -19.79 7.44
C VAL A 11 -2.27 -21.30 7.55
N ASN A 12 -3.34 -22.07 7.77
CA ASN A 12 -3.27 -23.52 7.93
C ASN A 12 -2.77 -24.24 6.67
N SER A 13 -3.13 -23.73 5.48
CA SER A 13 -2.69 -24.25 4.20
C SER A 13 -2.65 -23.14 3.14
N GLY A 14 -1.79 -23.32 2.13
CA GLY A 14 -1.61 -22.37 1.04
C GLY A 14 -0.73 -21.18 1.42
N LYS A 15 -0.66 -20.21 0.50
CA LYS A 15 0.05 -18.94 0.67
C LYS A 15 -0.98 -17.82 0.75
N LEU A 16 -0.91 -17.00 1.79
CA LEU A 16 -1.68 -15.78 1.94
C LEU A 16 -0.74 -14.61 2.25
N ILE A 17 -1.04 -13.44 1.69
CA ILE A 17 -0.32 -12.20 1.97
C ILE A 17 -1.30 -11.11 2.38
N SER A 18 -0.82 -10.18 3.21
CA SER A 18 -1.46 -8.88 3.42
C SER A 18 -0.84 -7.89 2.44
N GLY A 19 -1.68 -7.18 1.67
CA GLY A 19 -1.25 -6.07 0.84
C GLY A 19 -1.38 -4.72 1.56
N PRO A 20 -0.59 -3.70 1.20
CA PRO A 20 -0.76 -2.34 1.73
C PRO A 20 -2.10 -1.73 1.31
N TYR A 21 -2.77 -1.08 2.26
CA TYR A 21 -4.00 -0.34 2.05
C TYR A 21 -3.96 0.93 2.90
N SER A 22 -4.46 2.05 2.34
CA SER A 22 -4.44 3.33 3.04
C SER A 22 -5.84 3.75 3.49
N ILE A 23 -5.99 3.98 4.79
CA ILE A 23 -7.15 4.69 5.36
C ILE A 23 -6.95 6.20 5.20
N GLU A 24 -5.72 6.68 5.25
CA GLU A 24 -5.40 8.12 5.17
C GLU A 24 -5.52 8.66 3.75
N LEU A 25 -4.95 7.96 2.76
CA LEU A 25 -5.15 8.27 1.33
C LEU A 25 -6.40 7.59 0.79
N ASN A 26 -7.54 7.95 1.38
CA ASN A 26 -8.86 7.49 1.00
C ASN A 26 -9.80 8.68 0.80
N ASP A 27 -10.41 8.81 -0.37
CA ASP A 27 -11.27 9.96 -0.68
C ASP A 27 -12.51 10.04 0.24
N SER A 28 -13.01 8.91 0.74
CA SER A 28 -14.08 8.88 1.74
C SER A 28 -13.59 9.42 3.07
N THR A 29 -12.49 8.90 3.60
CA THR A 29 -11.95 9.38 4.88
C THR A 29 -11.61 10.86 4.82
N MET A 30 -10.95 11.30 3.74
CA MET A 30 -10.49 12.67 3.60
C MET A 30 -11.63 13.65 3.32
N MET A 31 -12.51 13.35 2.36
CA MET A 31 -13.52 14.32 1.90
C MET A 31 -14.88 14.14 2.57
N ARG A 32 -15.29 12.89 2.87
CA ARG A 32 -16.60 12.62 3.50
C ARG A 32 -16.50 12.75 5.01
N ASP A 33 -15.49 12.14 5.63
CA ASP A 33 -15.43 12.02 7.08
C ASP A 33 -14.70 13.21 7.73
N HIS A 34 -13.66 13.74 7.07
CA HIS A 34 -12.87 14.87 7.57
C HIS A 34 -13.10 16.19 6.83
N HIS A 35 -13.89 16.18 5.76
CA HIS A 35 -14.26 17.38 5.00
C HIS A 35 -13.08 18.19 4.44
N TYR A 36 -11.95 17.53 4.14
CA TYR A 36 -10.84 18.17 3.47
C TYR A 36 -11.16 18.46 2.00
N GLU A 37 -10.60 19.57 1.52
CA GLU A 37 -10.71 20.00 0.14
C GLU A 37 -9.92 19.09 -0.81
N GLY A 38 -10.34 19.02 -2.07
CA GLY A 38 -9.73 18.13 -3.05
C GLY A 38 -8.29 18.49 -3.42
N ASP A 39 -7.90 19.76 -3.34
CA ASP A 39 -6.52 20.22 -3.54
C ASP A 39 -5.61 19.80 -2.37
N TYR A 40 -6.13 19.78 -1.15
CA TYR A 40 -5.44 19.19 0.00
C TYR A 40 -5.17 17.71 -0.22
N PHE A 41 -6.19 16.95 -0.65
CA PHE A 41 -6.05 15.52 -0.98
C PHE A 41 -4.96 15.30 -2.05
N ALA A 42 -4.98 16.08 -3.12
CA ALA A 42 -3.96 16.00 -4.17
C ALA A 42 -2.55 16.26 -3.66
N ARG A 43 -2.35 17.30 -2.83
CA ARG A 43 -1.03 17.58 -2.23
C ARG A 43 -0.51 16.45 -1.37
N ILE A 44 -1.34 15.86 -0.50
CA ILE A 44 -0.86 14.79 0.39
C ILE A 44 -0.57 13.50 -0.37
N CYS A 45 -1.35 13.18 -1.42
CA CYS A 45 -1.05 12.05 -2.30
C CYS A 45 0.33 12.22 -2.95
N LYS A 46 0.61 13.41 -3.50
CA LYS A 46 1.92 13.72 -4.10
C LYS A 46 3.05 13.67 -3.09
N ALA A 47 2.84 14.19 -1.88
CA ALA A 47 3.84 14.15 -0.83
C ALA A 47 4.19 12.72 -0.39
N GLN A 48 3.18 11.84 -0.25
CA GLN A 48 3.42 10.43 0.04
C GLN A 48 4.13 9.73 -1.13
N PHE A 49 3.72 10.02 -2.38
CA PHE A 49 4.41 9.52 -3.55
C PHE A 49 5.90 9.89 -3.55
N ASP A 50 6.24 11.17 -3.34
CA ASP A 50 7.64 11.64 -3.36
C ASP A 50 8.49 10.88 -2.33
N GLN A 51 7.94 10.64 -1.14
CA GLN A 51 8.63 9.89 -0.09
C GLN A 51 8.82 8.41 -0.47
N LEU A 52 7.75 7.73 -0.92
CA LEU A 52 7.82 6.32 -1.34
C LEU A 52 8.71 6.14 -2.58
N TYR A 53 8.71 7.09 -3.50
CA TYR A 53 9.54 7.08 -4.70
C TYR A 53 11.02 7.22 -4.37
N LYS A 54 11.35 8.07 -3.39
CA LYS A 54 12.71 8.19 -2.85
C LYS A 54 13.18 6.89 -2.18
N GLU A 55 12.33 6.27 -1.37
CA GLU A 55 12.64 4.98 -0.73
C GLU A 55 12.69 3.80 -1.71
N GLY A 56 11.91 3.92 -2.80
CA GLY A 56 11.83 2.97 -3.91
C GLY A 56 13.16 2.67 -4.61
N GLN A 57 14.18 3.51 -4.41
CA GLN A 57 15.51 3.34 -5.00
C GLN A 57 16.26 2.12 -4.46
N GLU A 58 15.98 1.71 -3.23
CA GLU A 58 16.60 0.54 -2.60
C GLU A 58 15.69 -0.69 -2.66
N SER A 59 14.38 -0.50 -2.51
CA SER A 59 13.40 -1.57 -2.46
C SER A 59 12.03 -1.03 -2.84
N GLY A 60 11.27 -1.75 -3.67
CA GLY A 60 9.98 -1.29 -4.17
C GLY A 60 8.98 -0.98 -3.06
N ARG A 61 8.15 0.05 -3.24
CA ARG A 61 7.08 0.46 -2.32
C ARG A 61 5.74 0.39 -3.02
N VAL A 62 4.68 0.04 -2.30
CA VAL A 62 3.31 0.04 -2.81
C VAL A 62 2.57 1.24 -2.27
N MET A 63 2.14 2.12 -3.16
CA MET A 63 1.25 3.23 -2.81
C MET A 63 -0.19 2.86 -3.14
N CYS A 64 -1.06 2.86 -2.13
CA CYS A 64 -2.50 2.66 -2.31
C CYS A 64 -3.24 4.00 -2.19
N ILE A 65 -4.09 4.30 -3.18
CA ILE A 65 -5.04 5.42 -3.15
C ILE A 65 -6.45 4.82 -3.24
N ALA A 66 -7.20 4.89 -2.16
CA ALA A 66 -8.56 4.35 -2.12
C ALA A 66 -9.57 5.39 -2.65
N LEU A 67 -10.31 5.00 -3.69
CA LEU A 67 -11.17 5.91 -4.46
C LEU A 67 -12.59 5.34 -4.57
N HIS A 68 -13.57 6.24 -4.51
CA HIS A 68 -14.98 5.90 -4.69
C HIS A 68 -15.58 6.76 -5.81
N PRO A 69 -16.09 6.17 -6.91
CA PRO A 69 -16.56 6.94 -8.07
C PRO A 69 -17.63 8.00 -7.75
N PHE A 70 -18.46 7.75 -6.74
CA PHE A 70 -19.50 8.71 -6.33
C PHE A 70 -18.95 9.93 -5.56
N LEU A 71 -17.71 9.90 -5.08
CA LEU A 71 -17.04 10.99 -4.37
C LEU A 71 -16.03 11.71 -5.28
N ILE A 72 -14.90 11.06 -5.60
CA ILE A 72 -13.85 11.69 -6.40
C ILE A 72 -14.30 11.95 -7.84
N GLY A 73 -15.22 11.13 -8.36
CA GLY A 73 -15.75 11.26 -9.72
C GLY A 73 -16.73 12.41 -9.94
N GLN A 74 -17.08 13.16 -8.89
CA GLN A 74 -17.95 14.33 -9.03
C GLN A 74 -17.26 15.42 -9.89
N PRO A 75 -17.99 16.17 -10.73
CA PRO A 75 -17.39 17.13 -11.67
C PRO A 75 -16.47 18.18 -11.04
N HIS A 76 -16.74 18.61 -9.80
CA HIS A 76 -15.90 19.57 -9.09
C HIS A 76 -14.64 18.95 -8.45
N ARG A 77 -14.54 17.61 -8.41
CA ARG A 77 -13.45 16.86 -7.76
C ARG A 77 -12.58 16.07 -8.72
N ILE A 78 -13.10 15.62 -9.85
CA ILE A 78 -12.37 14.72 -10.77
C ILE A 78 -11.02 15.28 -11.24
N LYS A 79 -10.94 16.62 -11.41
CA LYS A 79 -9.70 17.33 -11.75
C LYS A 79 -8.54 17.04 -10.79
N TYR A 80 -8.81 16.73 -9.53
CA TYR A 80 -7.78 16.41 -8.55
C TYR A 80 -7.25 14.98 -8.72
N LEU A 81 -8.09 14.04 -9.18
CA LEU A 81 -7.62 12.72 -9.55
C LEU A 81 -6.71 12.77 -10.78
N ASP A 82 -7.10 13.55 -11.79
CA ASP A 82 -6.26 13.80 -12.97
C ASP A 82 -4.91 14.40 -12.57
N ASP A 83 -4.91 15.36 -11.65
CA ASP A 83 -3.70 16.01 -11.13
C ASP A 83 -2.79 15.03 -10.34
N ILE A 84 -3.39 14.15 -9.53
CA ILE A 84 -2.64 13.11 -8.78
C ILE A 84 -2.04 12.09 -9.74
N LEU A 85 -2.85 11.48 -10.60
CA LEU A 85 -2.40 10.43 -11.51
C LEU A 85 -1.42 10.98 -12.55
N GLY A 86 -1.67 12.17 -13.08
CA GLY A 86 -0.77 12.84 -14.01
C GLY A 86 0.61 13.09 -13.41
N TYR A 87 0.68 13.51 -12.14
CA TYR A 87 1.96 13.69 -11.44
C TYR A 87 2.66 12.35 -11.18
N ILE A 88 1.98 11.35 -10.64
CA ILE A 88 2.60 10.05 -10.34
C ILE A 88 3.12 9.42 -11.63
N MET A 89 2.30 9.38 -12.68
CA MET A 89 2.66 8.77 -13.97
C MET A 89 3.68 9.57 -14.78
N SER A 90 4.04 10.80 -14.38
CA SER A 90 5.13 11.54 -15.04
C SER A 90 6.53 11.11 -14.58
N HIS A 91 6.63 10.21 -13.61
CA HIS A 91 7.91 9.72 -13.08
C HIS A 91 8.25 8.34 -13.65
N ASP A 92 9.52 8.16 -14.03
CA ASP A 92 10.02 6.87 -14.51
C ASP A 92 10.04 5.82 -13.39
N GLY A 93 9.92 4.54 -13.75
CA GLY A 93 10.00 3.43 -12.78
C GLY A 93 8.73 3.23 -11.94
N VAL A 94 7.65 3.96 -12.21
CA VAL A 94 6.34 3.69 -11.62
C VAL A 94 5.69 2.50 -12.32
N TRP A 95 5.37 1.46 -11.54
CA TRP A 95 4.66 0.29 -12.04
C TRP A 95 3.14 0.48 -11.90
N GLN A 96 2.47 0.77 -13.02
CA GLN A 96 1.01 0.75 -13.07
C GLN A 96 0.53 -0.70 -13.09
N THR A 97 -0.09 -1.15 -12.01
CA THR A 97 -0.41 -2.57 -11.81
C THR A 97 -1.64 -2.75 -10.92
N THR A 98 -2.08 -3.99 -10.82
CA THR A 98 -3.20 -4.42 -9.97
C THR A 98 -2.71 -5.08 -8.68
N ALA A 99 -3.58 -5.19 -7.67
CA ALA A 99 -3.26 -5.90 -6.44
C ALA A 99 -2.92 -7.39 -6.68
N ASP A 100 -3.57 -8.01 -7.66
CA ASP A 100 -3.33 -9.42 -8.03
C ASP A 100 -1.93 -9.62 -8.61
N GLU A 101 -1.49 -8.71 -9.50
CA GLU A 101 -0.15 -8.74 -10.08
C GLU A 101 0.94 -8.47 -9.03
N ILE A 102 0.70 -7.52 -8.10
CA ILE A 102 1.59 -7.31 -6.94
C ILE A 102 1.69 -8.59 -6.11
N ALA A 103 0.55 -9.24 -5.85
CA ALA A 103 0.51 -10.46 -5.05
C ALA A 103 1.25 -11.60 -5.73
N GLU A 104 1.02 -11.82 -7.03
CA GLU A 104 1.71 -12.85 -7.81
C GLU A 104 3.22 -12.60 -7.86
N TYR A 105 3.64 -11.36 -8.12
CA TYR A 105 5.05 -10.98 -8.14
C TYR A 105 5.71 -11.23 -6.78
N TYR A 106 5.07 -10.83 -5.69
CA TYR A 106 5.58 -11.05 -4.34
C TYR A 106 5.66 -12.54 -3.98
N ILE A 107 4.60 -13.30 -4.27
CA ILE A 107 4.53 -14.74 -3.99
C ILE A 107 5.65 -15.51 -4.72
N THR A 108 5.91 -15.11 -5.96
CA THR A 108 6.92 -15.76 -6.82
C THR A 108 8.35 -15.43 -6.39
N HIS A 109 8.62 -14.20 -5.97
CA HIS A 109 10.01 -13.72 -5.81
C HIS A 109 10.46 -13.53 -4.36
N TYR A 110 9.55 -13.23 -3.42
CA TYR A 110 9.92 -12.75 -2.09
C TYR A 110 9.28 -13.52 -0.92
N TYR A 111 8.20 -14.27 -1.16
CA TYR A 111 7.45 -14.94 -0.09
C TYR A 111 8.31 -15.87 0.77
N ASP A 112 9.05 -16.78 0.15
CA ASP A 112 9.82 -17.79 0.89
C ASP A 112 10.97 -17.14 1.66
N ALA A 113 11.59 -16.08 1.11
CA ALA A 113 12.62 -15.30 1.79
C ALA A 113 12.07 -14.54 3.00
N ALA A 114 10.89 -13.92 2.87
CA ALA A 114 10.21 -13.24 3.96
C ALA A 114 9.83 -14.20 5.10
N ILE A 115 9.32 -15.39 4.77
CA ILE A 115 9.05 -16.45 5.77
C ILE A 115 10.33 -16.91 6.47
N ALA A 116 11.41 -17.14 5.72
CA ALA A 116 12.70 -17.53 6.30
C ALA A 116 13.22 -16.46 7.28
N HIS A 117 13.13 -15.19 6.91
CA HIS A 117 13.51 -14.07 7.78
C HIS A 117 12.66 -14.04 9.06
N ALA A 118 11.34 -14.15 8.94
CA ALA A 118 10.44 -14.18 10.09
C ALA A 118 10.72 -15.36 11.04
N ASN A 119 11.00 -16.55 10.50
CA ASN A 119 11.36 -17.72 11.30
C ASN A 119 12.68 -17.52 12.07
N ASN A 120 13.66 -16.87 11.45
CA ASN A 120 14.93 -16.56 12.11
C ASN A 120 14.72 -15.59 13.28
N LEU A 121 13.88 -14.56 13.12
CA LEU A 121 13.54 -13.64 14.22
C LEU A 121 12.89 -14.37 15.40
N ASN A 122 11.98 -15.32 15.13
CA ASN A 122 11.31 -16.11 16.17
C ASN A 122 12.28 -17.05 16.92
N GLN A 123 13.26 -17.64 16.23
CA GLN A 123 14.28 -18.48 16.86
C GLN A 123 15.24 -17.69 17.75
N VAL A 124 15.56 -16.45 17.36
CA VAL A 124 16.44 -15.56 18.13
C VAL A 124 15.72 -15.01 19.38
N THR A 125 14.39 -14.92 19.38
CA THR A 125 13.64 -14.27 20.47
C THR A 125 13.15 -15.20 21.58
N ASN A 126 13.05 -16.52 21.41
CA ASN A 126 12.64 -17.48 22.46
C ASN A 126 11.48 -16.97 23.36
N ILE A 127 10.44 -16.39 22.76
CA ILE A 127 9.18 -16.09 23.46
C ILE A 127 8.18 -17.20 23.11
N SER A 128 7.63 -17.84 24.15
CA SER A 128 6.59 -18.88 24.03
C SER A 128 5.47 -18.47 23.08
N SER A 129 5.07 -19.39 22.20
CA SER A 129 4.13 -19.21 21.09
C SER A 129 2.66 -18.98 21.48
N ASP A 130 2.36 -18.48 22.69
CA ASP A 130 1.00 -18.45 23.24
C ASP A 130 0.23 -17.14 23.04
N ILE A 131 0.73 -16.16 22.25
CA ILE A 131 0.11 -14.81 22.19
C ILE A 131 -0.42 -14.40 20.80
N LEU A 132 -0.39 -15.26 19.79
CA LEU A 132 -0.91 -14.89 18.45
C LEU A 132 -1.86 -15.93 17.84
N SER A 133 -2.81 -16.40 18.64
CA SER A 133 -4.07 -16.96 18.16
C SER A 133 -5.17 -15.91 18.30
N ILE A 134 -5.54 -15.29 17.18
CA ILE A 134 -6.90 -14.79 16.95
C ILE A 134 -7.50 -15.67 15.87
#